data_AF-A0A9E3B8C7-F1
#
_entry.id   AF-A0A9E3B8C7-F1
#
_cell.length_a   1.000
_cell.length_b   1.000
_cell.length_c   1.000
_cell.angle_alpha   90.00
_cell.angle_beta   90.00
_cell.angle_gamma   90.00
#
_symmetry.space_group_name_H-M   'P 1'
#
loop_
_entity.id
_entity.type
_entity.pdbx_description
1 polymer ?
#
loop_
_entity_poly.entity_id
_entity_poly.type
_entity_poly.pdbx_seq_one_letter_code
_entity_poly.pdbx_strand_id
1 'polypeptide(L)' 'MVDDSKIAKRINEAATRALAEAQARRKSGSAHPSRPEVGGRKGPEPTRYGDWEKNGLISDF' A
#
# COMPACT_ATOMS: atom_id res chain seq x y z
N MET A 1 12.62 -24.02 -24.23
CA MET A 1 11.52 -23.05 -24.06
C MET A 1 10.94 -23.25 -22.68
N VAL A 2 10.86 -22.22 -21.84
CA VAL A 2 10.05 -22.31 -20.62
C VAL A 2 8.59 -22.13 -21.05
N ASP A 3 7.71 -23.03 -20.63
CA ASP A 3 6.30 -22.97 -21.02
C ASP A 3 5.61 -21.78 -20.31
N ASP A 4 5.38 -20.70 -21.05
CA ASP A 4 4.72 -19.49 -20.55
C ASP A 4 3.35 -19.77 -19.91
N SER A 5 2.63 -20.78 -20.41
CA SER A 5 1.37 -21.25 -19.84
C SER A 5 1.52 -21.78 -18.40
N LYS A 6 2.62 -22.48 -18.11
CA LYS A 6 2.90 -22.97 -16.75
C LYS A 6 3.26 -21.83 -15.80
N ILE A 7 3.94 -20.79 -16.30
CA ILE A 7 4.25 -19.58 -15.52
C ILE A 7 2.95 -18.83 -15.18
N ALA A 8 2.10 -18.58 -16.17
CA ALA A 8 0.82 -17.89 -15.97
C ALA A 8 -0.08 -18.61 -14.95
N LYS A 9 -0.15 -19.94 -15.00
CA LYS A 9 -0.89 -20.74 -14.03
C LYS A 9 -0.37 -20.55 -12.60
N ARG A 10 0.95 -20.61 -12.40
CA ARG A 10 1.58 -20.40 -11.08
C ARG A 10 1.34 -19.01 -10.53
N ILE A 11 1.37 -17.98 -11.38
CA ILE A 11 1.08 -16.59 -10.99
C ILE A 11 -0.37 -16.46 -10.50
N ASN A 12 -1.34 -17.03 -11.22
CA ASN A 12 -2.75 -17.00 -10.83
C ASN A 12 -3.01 -17.75 -9.51
N GLU A 13 -2.38 -18.90 -9.32
CA GLU A 13 -2.43 -19.66 -8.06
C GLU A 13 -1.82 -18.87 -6.89
N ALA A 14 -0.70 -18.17 -7.12
CA ALA A 14 -0.10 -17.31 -6.10
C ALA A 14 -0.98 -16.10 -5.77
N ALA A 15 -1.60 -15.47 -6.78
CA ALA A 15 -2.48 -14.33 -6.62
C ALA A 15 -3.73 -14.69 -5.78
N THR A 16 -4.35 -15.83 -6.07
CA THR A 16 -5.51 -16.31 -5.30
C THR A 16 -5.17 -16.59 -3.84
N ARG A 17 -4.01 -17.21 -3.57
CA ARG A 17 -3.51 -17.43 -2.20
C ARG A 17 -3.26 -16.11 -1.46
N ALA A 18 -2.58 -15.16 -2.11
CA ALA A 18 -2.26 -13.87 -1.51
C ALA A 18 -3.53 -13.06 -1.17
N LEU A 19 -4.54 -13.09 -2.05
CA LEU A 19 -5.83 -12.45 -1.80
C LEU A 19 -6.58 -13.09 -0.62
N ALA A 20 -6.60 -14.42 -0.54
CA ALA A 20 -7.24 -15.13 0.56
C ALA A 20 -6.58 -14.80 1.91
N GLU A 21 -5.25 -14.74 1.95
CA GLU A 21 -4.48 -14.38 3.15
C GLU A 21 -4.71 -12.91 3.56
N ALA A 22 -4.74 -11.98 2.60
CA ALA A 22 -5.06 -10.59 2.86
C ALA A 22 -6.49 -10.41 3.40
N GLN A 23 -7.45 -11.16 2.87
CA GLN A 23 -8.82 -11.19 3.40
C GLN A 23 -8.87 -11.76 4.81
N ALA A 24 -8.15 -12.85 5.10
CA ALA A 24 -8.05 -13.42 6.44
C ALA A 24 -7.46 -12.40 7.44
N ARG A 25 -6.39 -11.69 7.05
CA ARG A 25 -5.80 -10.60 7.85
C ARG A 25 -6.76 -9.44 8.09
N ARG A 26 -7.57 -9.05 7.10
CA ARG A 26 -8.58 -8.00 7.26
C ARG A 26 -9.71 -8.42 8.19
N LYS A 27 -10.08 -9.70 8.19
CA LYS A 27 -11.11 -10.26 9.07
C LYS A 27 -10.62 -10.44 10.51
N SER A 28 -9.34 -10.76 10.70
CA SER A 28 -8.74 -10.97 12.03
C SER A 28 -8.13 -9.71 12.64
N GLY A 29 -7.72 -8.74 11.82
CA GLY A 29 -7.23 -7.45 12.27
C GLY A 29 -8.40 -6.63 12.79
N SER A 30 -8.44 -6.37 14.10
CA SER A 30 -9.31 -5.34 14.62
C SER A 30 -8.98 -4.03 13.90
N ALA A 31 -9.99 -3.42 13.30
CA ALA A 31 -9.93 -2.06 12.81
C ALA A 31 -9.72 -1.16 14.03
N HIS A 32 -8.48 -1.07 14.51
CA HIS A 32 -8.10 0.02 15.37
C HIS A 32 -8.26 1.26 14.51
N PRO A 33 -9.24 2.14 14.77
CA PRO A 33 -9.26 3.41 14.09
C PRO A 33 -7.92 4.05 14.41
N SER A 34 -7.05 4.17 13.40
CA SER A 34 -5.87 5.02 13.53
C SER A 34 -6.41 6.36 13.97
N ARG A 35 -5.90 6.89 15.09
CA ARG A 35 -6.29 8.23 15.50
C ARG A 35 -6.05 9.13 14.29
N PRO A 36 -7.03 9.93 13.87
CA PRO A 36 -6.82 10.85 12.77
C PRO A 36 -5.60 11.70 13.11
N GLU A 37 -4.70 11.86 12.16
CA GLU A 37 -3.56 12.76 12.33
C GLU A 37 -4.12 14.17 12.57
N VAL A 38 -3.89 14.69 13.78
CA VAL A 38 -4.31 16.04 14.15
C VAL A 38 -3.13 16.96 13.86
N GLY A 39 -3.31 17.89 12.90
CA GLY A 39 -2.29 18.88 12.54
C GLY A 39 -1.33 18.48 11.42
N GLY A 40 -1.45 17.26 10.86
CA GLY A 40 -0.71 16.83 9.67
C GLY A 40 -1.19 17.54 8.39
N ARG A 41 -0.32 17.65 7.38
CA ARG A 41 -0.74 18.10 6.04
C ARG A 41 -1.74 17.11 5.47
N LYS A 42 -2.86 17.60 4.91
CA LYS A 42 -3.82 16.73 4.22
C LYS A 42 -3.12 16.06 3.03
N GLY A 43 -3.11 14.73 3.02
CA GLY A 43 -2.55 13.95 1.92
C GLY A 43 -1.41 13.04 2.38
N PRO A 44 -0.92 12.17 1.49
CA PRO A 44 0.20 11.31 1.81
C PRO A 44 1.45 12.13 2.14
N GLU A 45 2.20 11.68 3.16
CA GLU A 45 3.48 12.24 3.60
C GLU A 45 4.39 12.68 2.43
N PRO A 46 4.79 13.95 2.36
CA PRO A 46 5.61 14.48 1.26
C PRO A 46 6.98 13.79 1.17
N THR A 47 7.50 13.31 2.30
CA THR A 47 8.70 12.46 2.39
C THR A 47 8.58 11.15 1.62
N ARG A 48 7.36 10.67 1.38
CA ARG A 48 7.08 9.38 0.73
C ARG A 48 6.82 9.51 -0.79
N TYR A 49 6.56 10.72 -1.30
CA TYR A 49 6.20 10.97 -2.71
C TYR A 49 7.04 12.05 -3.42
N GLY A 50 8.09 12.58 -2.77
CA GLY A 50 9.02 13.53 -3.38
C GLY A 50 8.47 14.95 -3.51
N ASP A 51 7.35 15.26 -2.87
CA ASP A 51 6.66 16.55 -2.97
C ASP A 51 7.01 17.43 -1.76
N TRP A 52 8.27 17.86 -1.68
CA TRP A 52 8.75 18.73 -0.59
C TRP A 52 8.35 20.19 -0.79
N GLU A 53 7.61 20.47 -1.87
CA GLU A 53 7.28 21.80 -2.33
C GLU A 53 5.85 22.15 -1.91
N LYS A 54 5.68 23.24 -1.16
CA LYS A 54 4.37 23.86 -0.97
C LYS A 54 4.45 25.28 -1.46
N ASN A 55 3.71 25.60 -2.53
CA ASN A 55 3.69 26.92 -3.15
C ASN A 55 5.10 27.44 -3.52
N GLY A 56 5.99 26.58 -4.01
CA GLY A 56 7.34 26.99 -4.41
C GLY A 56 8.38 27.05 -3.28
N LEU A 57 8.02 26.67 -2.06
CA LEU A 57 8.91 26.69 -0.90
C LEU A 57 9.18 25.28 -0.40
N ILE A 58 10.46 24.91 -0.35
CA ILE A 58 10.95 23.68 0.27
C ILE A 58 10.83 23.86 1.79
N SER A 59 10.09 22.97 2.43
CA SER A 59 9.80 23.01 3.86
C SER A 59 10.38 21.78 4.54
N ASP A 60 11.35 21.99 5.45
CA ASP A 60 11.96 20.97 6.31
C ASP A 60 11.50 21.24 7.76
N PHE A 61 10.44 20.54 8.19
CA PHE A 61 9.88 20.58 9.54
C PHE A 61 9.38 19.20 9.94
#